data_AF-G9KYM3-F1
#
_entry.id   AF-G9KYM3-F1
#
_cell.length_a   1.000
_cell.length_b   1.000
_cell.length_c   1.000
_cell.angle_alpha   90.00
_cell.angle_beta   90.00
_cell.angle_gamma   90.00
#
_symmetry.space_group_name_H-M   'P 1'
#
loop_
_entity.id
_entity.type
_entity.pdbx_description
1 polymer ?
#
loop_
_entity_poly.entity_id
_entity_poly.type
_entity_poly.pdbx_seq_one_letter_code
_entity_poly.pdbx_strand_id
1 'polypeptide(L)'
;KDVTVFVPAWRKEQSRPDAVITDQEILRKLEKEKILVFTPSRRVQGRRVVCYDDRFIVKLAFESDGIIVSNDNYRDLANEKPEWKKFIDERLLMYSFVNDKFMPPDDPLGRHGPSLDNFLRKKPIVPEHKKQPCPY
;
A
#
# COMPACT_ATOMS: atom_id res chain seq x y z
N LYS A 1 -13.22 9.33 -4.49
CA LYS A 1 -12.06 8.48 -4.85
C LYS A 1 -10.88 9.11 -4.15
N ASP A 2 -10.29 8.42 -3.18
CA ASP A 2 -9.26 8.93 -2.30
C ASP A 2 -8.07 7.97 -2.38
N VAL A 3 -6.96 8.43 -2.95
CA VAL A 3 -5.77 7.63 -3.21
C VAL A 3 -4.58 8.45 -2.76
N THR A 4 -3.75 7.87 -1.89
CA THR A 4 -2.50 8.47 -1.43
C THR A 4 -1.36 7.49 -1.62
N VAL A 5 -0.26 7.96 -2.22
CA VAL A 5 0.98 7.20 -2.45
C VAL A 5 2.08 7.82 -1.62
N PHE A 6 2.80 7.04 -0.83
CA PHE A 6 3.96 7.51 -0.07
C PHE A 6 5.26 7.12 -0.77
N VAL A 7 6.17 8.08 -0.90
CA VAL A 7 7.52 7.86 -1.44
C VAL A 7 8.55 8.65 -0.62
N PRO A 8 9.71 8.09 -0.27
CA PRO A 8 10.76 8.84 0.40
C PRO A 8 11.22 10.08 -0.39
N ALA A 9 11.31 11.24 0.25
CA ALA A 9 11.70 12.49 -0.41
C ALA A 9 13.05 12.43 -1.13
N TRP A 10 13.99 11.59 -0.67
CA TRP A 10 15.29 11.42 -1.32
C TRP A 10 15.18 10.84 -2.73
N ARG A 11 14.05 10.22 -3.10
CA ARG A 11 13.76 9.78 -4.48
C ARG A 11 13.60 10.95 -5.46
N LYS A 12 13.58 12.21 -5.00
CA LYS A 12 13.69 13.42 -5.83
C LYS A 12 15.13 13.75 -6.25
N GLU A 13 16.12 13.21 -5.55
CA GLU A 13 17.54 13.41 -5.88
C GLU A 13 17.86 12.74 -7.23
N GLN A 14 18.91 13.21 -7.91
CA GLN A 14 19.34 12.62 -9.17
C GLN A 14 19.58 11.10 -9.03
N SER A 15 19.12 10.33 -10.02
CA SER A 15 19.35 8.89 -10.11
C SER A 15 20.84 8.56 -9.94
N ARG A 16 21.13 7.55 -9.12
CA ARG A 16 22.50 7.11 -8.83
C ARG A 16 22.70 5.67 -9.29
N PRO A 17 23.92 5.24 -9.62
CA PRO A 17 24.17 3.86 -10.03
C PRO A 17 23.74 2.81 -9.01
N ASP A 18 23.83 3.13 -7.71
CA ASP A 18 23.43 2.25 -6.59
C ASP A 18 21.92 2.31 -6.28
N ALA A 19 21.19 3.25 -6.88
CA ALA A 19 19.76 3.45 -6.67
C ALA A 19 19.10 4.02 -7.93
N VAL A 20 19.15 3.24 -9.01
CA VAL A 20 18.60 3.64 -10.32
C VAL A 20 17.09 3.86 -10.20
N ILE A 21 16.63 4.95 -10.80
CA ILE A 21 15.23 5.29 -10.99
C ILE A 21 14.99 5.70 -12.44
N THR A 22 13.91 5.21 -13.04
CA THR A 22 13.40 5.63 -14.35
C THR A 22 12.14 6.49 -14.16
N ASP A 23 11.79 7.28 -15.19
CA ASP A 23 10.53 8.04 -15.25
C ASP A 23 10.27 8.91 -14.00
N GLN A 24 11.35 9.49 -13.47
CA GLN A 24 11.35 10.21 -12.20
C GLN A 24 10.38 11.41 -12.19
N GLU A 25 10.10 11.98 -13.35
CA GLU A 25 9.13 13.06 -13.54
C GLU A 25 7.70 12.68 -13.13
N ILE A 26 7.34 11.38 -13.17
CA ILE A 26 6.03 10.88 -12.71
C ILE A 26 5.81 11.25 -11.24
N LEU A 27 6.85 11.20 -10.40
CA LEU A 27 6.72 11.51 -8.98
C LEU A 27 6.25 12.96 -8.76
N ARG A 28 6.80 13.92 -9.51
CA ARG A 28 6.42 15.34 -9.43
C ARG A 28 5.03 15.59 -9.99
N LYS A 29 4.66 14.86 -11.05
CA LYS A 29 3.31 14.93 -11.62
C LYS A 29 2.26 14.49 -10.59
N LEU A 30 2.47 13.33 -9.96
CA LEU A 30 1.55 12.81 -8.95
C LEU A 30 1.51 13.65 -7.66
N GLU A 31 2.63 14.27 -7.26
CA GLU A 31 2.65 15.24 -6.16
C GLU A 31 1.78 16.47 -6.47
N LYS A 32 1.88 17.02 -7.69
CA LYS A 32 1.05 18.15 -8.14
C LYS A 32 -0.44 17.81 -8.19
N GLU A 33 -0.78 16.56 -8.52
CA GLU A 33 -2.14 16.03 -8.52
C GLU A 33 -2.66 15.68 -7.11
N LYS A 34 -1.85 15.88 -6.05
CA LYS A 34 -2.15 15.54 -4.66
C LYS A 34 -2.44 14.06 -4.43
N ILE A 35 -1.88 13.20 -5.27
CA ILE A 35 -1.95 11.73 -5.14
C ILE A 35 -0.72 11.21 -4.41
N LEU A 36 0.47 11.75 -4.72
CA LEU A 36 1.72 11.35 -4.08
C LEU A 36 2.12 12.33 -2.98
N VAL A 37 2.55 11.79 -1.84
CA VAL A 37 3.10 12.53 -0.71
C VAL A 37 4.52 12.04 -0.46
N PHE A 38 5.47 12.97 -0.44
CA PHE A 38 6.83 12.63 -0.06
C PHE A 38 6.98 12.56 1.45
N THR A 39 7.48 11.44 1.95
CA THR A 39 7.81 11.29 3.37
C THR A 39 9.13 11.98 3.70
N PRO A 40 9.31 12.46 4.95
CA PRO A 40 10.49 13.22 5.32
C PRO A 40 11.79 12.43 5.14
N SER A 41 12.78 13.07 4.55
CA SER A 41 14.17 12.59 4.56
C SER A 41 15.10 13.81 4.60
N ARG A 42 16.25 13.69 5.25
CA ARG A 42 17.23 14.77 5.36
C ARG A 42 18.66 14.24 5.37
N ARG A 43 19.64 15.14 5.23
CA ARG A 43 21.06 14.83 5.45
C ARG A 43 21.51 15.40 6.78
N VAL A 44 22.18 14.58 7.58
CA VAL A 44 22.83 14.97 8.85
C VAL A 44 24.27 14.51 8.77
N GLN A 45 25.23 15.44 8.85
CA GLN A 45 26.67 15.15 8.74
C GLN A 45 27.03 14.33 7.49
N GLY A 46 26.44 14.68 6.34
CA GLY A 46 26.66 13.98 5.06
C GLY A 46 25.96 12.60 4.96
N ARG A 47 25.39 12.07 6.04
CA ARG A 47 24.64 10.82 6.05
C ARG A 47 23.15 11.09 5.81
N ARG A 48 22.50 10.22 5.03
CA ARG A 48 21.05 10.29 4.80
C ARG A 48 20.32 9.71 6.02
N VAL A 49 19.35 10.46 6.52
CA VAL A 49 18.39 10.04 7.54
C VAL A 49 17.03 9.98 6.84
N VAL A 50 16.45 8.79 6.77
CA VAL A 50 15.15 8.53 6.15
C VAL A 50 14.19 8.13 7.26
N CYS A 51 13.00 8.71 7.27
CA CYS A 51 11.94 8.21 8.13
C CYS A 51 11.47 6.85 7.64
N TYR A 52 10.90 6.04 8.54
CA TYR A 52 10.35 4.76 8.14
C TYR A 52 8.97 4.97 7.49
N ASP A 53 8.94 4.91 6.17
CA ASP A 53 7.78 5.29 5.36
C ASP A 53 6.58 4.36 5.60
N ASP A 54 6.84 3.10 5.93
CA ASP A 54 5.84 2.08 6.26
C ASP A 54 4.91 2.53 7.39
N ARG A 55 5.46 3.27 8.36
CA ARG A 55 4.66 3.80 9.47
C ARG A 55 3.67 4.87 9.00
N PHE A 56 4.02 5.68 8.01
CA PHE A 56 3.09 6.64 7.41
C PHE A 56 1.98 5.92 6.64
N ILE A 57 2.35 4.88 5.88
CA ILE A 57 1.40 4.05 5.12
C ILE A 57 0.37 3.41 6.05
N VAL A 58 0.83 2.64 7.05
CA VAL A 58 -0.05 1.92 7.99
C VAL A 58 -0.90 2.90 8.78
N LYS A 59 -0.30 3.98 9.29
CA LYS A 59 -1.03 4.97 10.10
C LYS A 59 -2.14 5.67 9.30
N LEU A 60 -1.85 6.15 8.09
CA LEU A 60 -2.87 6.83 7.27
C LEU A 60 -4.00 5.88 6.90
N ALA A 61 -3.67 4.67 6.45
CA ALA A 61 -4.68 3.67 6.07
C ALA A 61 -5.55 3.29 7.27
N PHE A 62 -4.96 3.13 8.46
CA PHE A 62 -5.68 2.85 9.69
C PHE A 62 -6.61 4.00 10.10
N GLU A 63 -6.11 5.24 10.15
CA GLU A 63 -6.87 6.43 10.57
C GLU A 63 -8.02 6.78 9.60
N SER A 64 -7.88 6.44 8.32
CA SER A 64 -8.88 6.71 7.28
C SER A 64 -9.91 5.58 7.08
N ASP A 65 -9.75 4.45 7.78
CA ASP A 65 -10.46 3.19 7.52
C ASP A 65 -10.37 2.81 6.02
N GLY A 66 -9.13 2.80 5.53
CA GLY A 66 -8.76 2.48 4.16
C GLY A 66 -8.15 1.07 4.03
N ILE A 67 -7.50 0.85 2.90
CA ILE A 67 -6.72 -0.36 2.61
C ILE A 67 -5.28 0.01 2.27
N ILE A 68 -4.37 -0.94 2.41
CA ILE A 68 -2.97 -0.79 1.99
C ILE A 68 -2.76 -1.60 0.72
N VAL A 69 -2.15 -1.00 -0.31
CA VAL A 69 -1.72 -1.74 -1.50
C VAL A 69 -0.21 -1.96 -1.41
N SER A 70 0.20 -3.17 -1.06
CA SER A 70 1.61 -3.53 -0.87
C SER A 70 1.78 -5.05 -0.86
N ASN A 71 2.99 -5.51 -1.18
CA ASN A 71 3.41 -6.90 -0.98
C ASN A 71 4.26 -7.08 0.29
N ASP A 72 4.55 -6.00 1.01
CA ASP A 72 5.16 -6.09 2.33
C ASP A 72 4.09 -6.42 3.39
N ASN A 73 4.46 -7.28 4.34
CA ASN A 73 3.60 -7.69 5.44
C ASN A 73 3.79 -6.81 6.69
N TYR A 74 4.74 -5.87 6.70
CA TYR A 74 4.97 -4.90 7.78
C TYR A 74 5.08 -5.57 9.16
N ARG A 75 5.81 -6.69 9.24
CA ARG A 75 5.81 -7.58 10.42
C ARG A 75 6.27 -6.88 11.69
N ASP A 76 7.22 -5.97 11.57
CA ASP A 76 7.70 -5.14 12.67
C ASP A 76 6.59 -4.22 13.21
N LEU A 77 5.88 -3.51 12.34
CA LEU A 77 4.75 -2.64 12.72
C LEU A 77 3.57 -3.45 13.28
N ALA A 78 3.30 -4.63 12.74
CA ALA A 78 2.31 -5.56 13.28
C ALA A 78 2.67 -6.00 14.71
N ASN A 79 3.96 -6.21 15.00
CA ASN A 79 4.43 -6.58 16.34
C ASN A 79 4.45 -5.39 17.32
N GLU A 80 4.48 -4.14 16.85
CA GLU A 80 4.43 -2.97 17.72
C GLU A 80 3.05 -2.80 18.40
N LYS A 81 1.96 -3.09 17.67
CA LYS A 81 0.59 -2.78 18.07
C LYS A 81 -0.40 -3.86 17.64
N PRO A 82 -1.13 -4.50 18.58
CA PRO A 82 -2.14 -5.50 18.23
C PRO A 82 -3.23 -4.99 17.27
N GLU A 83 -3.62 -3.71 17.39
CA GLU A 83 -4.60 -3.09 16.50
C GLU A 83 -4.08 -2.93 15.06
N TRP A 84 -2.77 -2.68 14.89
CA TRP A 84 -2.15 -2.61 13.57
C TRP A 84 -1.98 -3.98 12.97
N LYS A 85 -1.62 -4.99 13.77
CA LYS A 85 -1.62 -6.38 13.29
C LYS A 85 -2.96 -6.77 12.70
N LYS A 86 -4.04 -6.58 13.45
CA LYS A 86 -5.40 -6.90 12.98
C LYS A 86 -5.74 -6.13 11.70
N PHE A 87 -5.43 -4.84 11.67
CA PHE A 87 -5.69 -4.01 10.50
C PHE A 87 -4.93 -4.51 9.26
N ILE A 88 -3.62 -4.76 9.37
CA ILE A 88 -2.79 -5.23 8.25
C ILE A 88 -3.32 -6.58 7.75
N ASP A 89 -3.60 -7.52 8.65
CA ASP A 89 -4.13 -8.85 8.31
C ASP A 89 -5.47 -8.76 7.54
N GLU A 90 -6.30 -7.75 7.80
CA GLU A 90 -7.66 -7.59 7.22
C GLU A 90 -7.72 -6.60 6.04
N ARG A 91 -6.69 -5.78 5.82
CA ARG A 91 -6.72 -4.60 4.91
C ARG A 91 -5.53 -4.50 3.96
N LEU A 92 -4.63 -5.47 3.95
CA LEU A 92 -3.54 -5.55 2.97
C LEU A 92 -4.03 -6.16 1.64
N LEU A 93 -3.91 -5.40 0.56
CA LEU A 93 -4.13 -5.85 -0.82
C LEU A 93 -2.77 -6.06 -1.50
N MET A 94 -2.42 -7.33 -1.69
CA MET A 94 -1.26 -7.73 -2.48
C MET A 94 -1.54 -7.59 -3.98
N TYR A 95 -0.49 -7.62 -4.79
CA TYR A 95 -0.61 -7.52 -6.25
C TYR A 95 0.57 -8.19 -6.96
N SER A 96 0.38 -8.50 -8.23
CA SER A 96 1.45 -8.89 -9.15
C SER A 96 1.52 -7.91 -10.33
N PHE A 97 2.70 -7.79 -10.93
CA PHE A 97 2.86 -7.17 -12.24
C PHE A 97 3.27 -8.24 -13.25
N VAL A 98 2.58 -8.28 -14.39
CA VAL A 98 2.98 -9.07 -15.55
C VAL A 98 3.25 -8.08 -16.68
N ASN A 99 4.53 -7.76 -16.87
CA ASN A 99 4.97 -6.59 -17.65
C ASN A 99 4.29 -5.32 -17.10
N ASP A 100 3.59 -4.56 -17.95
CA ASP A 100 2.92 -3.31 -17.57
C ASP A 100 1.52 -3.50 -16.97
N LYS A 101 1.09 -4.75 -16.71
CA LYS A 101 -0.25 -5.06 -16.19
C LYS A 101 -0.24 -5.20 -14.67
N PHE A 102 -0.91 -4.27 -13.98
CA PHE A 102 -1.21 -4.38 -12.55
C PHE A 102 -2.34 -5.39 -12.32
N MET A 103 -2.08 -6.42 -11.52
CA MET A 103 -2.98 -7.55 -11.29
C MET A 103 -3.14 -7.81 -9.78
N PRO A 104 -4.13 -7.18 -9.11
CA PRO A 104 -4.55 -7.58 -7.77
C PRO A 104 -5.34 -8.90 -7.82
N PRO A 105 -5.35 -9.71 -6.75
CA PRO A 105 -6.16 -10.92 -6.68
C PRO A 105 -7.65 -10.60 -6.54
N ASP A 106 -8.50 -11.44 -7.14
CA ASP A 106 -9.96 -11.34 -6.99
C ASP A 106 -10.44 -11.75 -5.58
N ASP A 107 -9.61 -12.46 -4.83
CA ASP A 107 -9.82 -12.96 -3.47
C ASP A 107 -8.72 -12.49 -2.49
N PRO A 108 -8.68 -11.20 -2.10
CA PRO A 108 -7.58 -10.62 -1.32
C PRO A 108 -7.26 -11.30 0.01
N LEU A 109 -8.26 -11.93 0.65
CA LEU A 109 -8.12 -12.66 1.92
C LEU A 109 -8.38 -14.17 1.75
N GLY A 110 -8.20 -14.68 0.53
CA GLY A 110 -8.42 -16.08 0.15
C GLY A 110 -9.89 -16.45 -0.02
N ARG A 111 -10.14 -17.74 -0.31
CA ARG A 111 -11.46 -18.30 -0.70
C ARG A 111 -12.63 -17.97 0.24
N HIS A 112 -12.37 -17.82 1.54
CA HIS A 112 -13.38 -17.51 2.54
C HIS A 112 -13.50 -16.01 2.85
N GLY A 113 -12.66 -15.18 2.22
CA GLY A 113 -12.68 -13.73 2.32
C GLY A 113 -13.71 -13.08 1.40
N PRO A 114 -13.80 -11.74 1.42
CA PRO A 114 -14.60 -10.98 0.48
C PRO A 114 -14.01 -11.05 -0.94
N SER A 115 -14.85 -10.80 -1.95
CA SER A 115 -14.36 -10.48 -3.29
C SER A 115 -13.58 -9.17 -3.28
N LEU A 116 -12.72 -8.96 -4.28
CA LEU A 116 -12.00 -7.71 -4.48
C LEU A 116 -12.93 -6.49 -4.48
N ASP A 117 -14.07 -6.56 -5.18
CA ASP A 117 -15.05 -5.47 -5.22
C ASP A 117 -15.59 -5.08 -3.84
N ASN A 118 -15.84 -6.06 -2.98
CA ASN A 118 -16.31 -5.81 -1.61
C ASN A 118 -15.17 -5.36 -0.70
N PHE A 119 -13.96 -5.88 -0.91
CA PHE A 119 -12.77 -5.47 -0.18
C PHE A 119 -12.42 -3.99 -0.40
N LEU A 120 -12.59 -3.50 -1.63
CA LEU A 120 -12.32 -2.10 -2.01
C LEU A 120 -13.43 -1.11 -1.56
N ARG A 121 -14.52 -1.58 -0.93
CA ARG A 121 -15.67 -0.76 -0.53
C ARG A 121 -15.79 -0.65 0.98
N LYS A 122 -16.11 0.56 1.47
CA LYS A 122 -16.45 0.78 2.88
C LYS A 122 -17.72 0.06 3.33
N LYS A 123 -18.67 -0.13 2.42
CA LYS A 123 -19.91 -0.89 2.65
C LYS A 123 -19.96 -2.05 1.67
N PRO A 124 -19.96 -3.31 2.14
CA PRO A 124 -20.07 -4.44 1.25
C PRO A 124 -21.42 -4.40 0.54
N ILE A 125 -21.44 -4.73 -0.74
CA ILE A 125 -22.69 -5.11 -1.40
C ILE A 125 -23.05 -6.48 -0.82
N VAL A 126 -24.23 -6.59 -0.24
CA VAL A 126 -24.80 -7.85 0.27
C VAL A 126 -24.61 -8.93 -0.80
N PRO A 127 -24.05 -10.11 -0.48
CA PRO A 127 -23.68 -11.06 -1.52
C PRO A 127 -24.91 -11.57 -2.25
N GLU A 128 -24.88 -11.44 -3.58
CA GLU A 128 -25.67 -12.28 -4.47
C GLU A 128 -25.20 -13.73 -4.24
N HIS A 129 -26.05 -14.51 -3.57
CA HIS A 129 -25.91 -15.95 -3.33
C HIS A 129 -24.55 -16.41 -2.78
N LYS A 130 -24.53 -16.79 -1.49
CA LYS A 130 -23.56 -17.74 -0.95
C LYS A 130 -23.53 -18.95 -1.90
N LYS A 131 -22.56 -19.02 -2.82
CA LYS A 131 -22.35 -20.23 -3.62
C LYS A 131 -22.12 -21.34 -2.61
N GLN A 132 -22.98 -22.35 -2.69
CA GLN A 132 -22.95 -23.53 -1.83
C GLN A 132 -21.53 -24.05 -1.71
N PRO A 133 -21.11 -24.55 -0.54
CA PRO A 133 -19.82 -25.22 -0.42
C PRO A 133 -19.79 -26.40 -1.39
N CYS A 134 -18.94 -26.35 -2.42
CA CYS A 134 -18.64 -27.52 -3.24
C CYS A 134 -17.77 -28.47 -2.40
N PRO A 135 -18.19 -29.73 -2.20
CA PRO A 135 -17.49 -30.69 -1.35
C PRO A 135 -16.39 -31.38 -2.16
N TYR A 136 -15.16 -30.87 -2.08
CA TYR A 136 -13.95 -31.65 -2.40
C TYR A 136 -12.80 -31.16 -1.51
#